data_AF-A0A2V9M3T7-F1
#
_entry.id   AF-A0A2V9M3T7-F1
#
_cell.length_a   1.000
_cell.length_b   1.000
_cell.length_c   1.000
_cell.angle_alpha   90.00
_cell.angle_beta   90.00
_cell.angle_gamma   90.00
#
_symmetry.space_group_name_H-M   'P 1'
#
loop_
_entity.id
_entity.type
_entity.pdbx_description
1 polymer ?
#
loop_
_entity_poly.entity_id
_entity_poly.type
_entity_poly.pdbx_seq_one_letter_code
_entity_poly.pdbx_strand_id
1 'polypeptide(L)'
;MLVSFPDHLRQGDQVVGFELHIRNGTILAVDTVPRDWVIRLLAEWPGSEMRGEPNHGASAFQDMIPLKRFVTVHKDRDPFEFMGSVVVTTDFITMRTNLVRTGDFVLEAVAPKPTVRRVALRLKSERHQRQAPVADLWRASRR
;
A
#
# COMPACT_ATOMS: atom_id res chain seq x y z
N MET A 1 -1.50 5.88 6.71
CA MET A 1 -0.58 6.98 6.36
C MET A 1 0.55 6.40 5.56
N LEU A 2 1.01 7.09 4.53
CA LEU A 2 2.24 6.72 3.82
C LEU A 2 3.43 7.34 4.54
N VAL A 3 4.51 6.58 4.66
CA VAL A 3 5.73 7.00 5.35
C VAL A 3 6.85 7.14 4.35
N SER A 4 7.62 8.22 4.48
CA SER A 4 8.88 8.41 3.77
C SER A 4 10.00 8.76 4.75
N PHE A 5 11.21 8.30 4.45
CA PHE A 5 12.41 8.84 5.10
C PHE A 5 12.71 10.27 4.62
N PRO A 6 13.35 11.11 5.45
CA PRO A 6 13.81 12.43 5.03
C PRO A 6 14.91 12.35 3.97
N ASP A 7 15.00 13.39 3.14
CA ASP A 7 15.94 13.48 2.00
C ASP A 7 17.22 14.23 2.40
N HIS A 8 18.03 13.63 3.29
CA HIS A 8 19.21 14.29 3.90
C HIS A 8 20.55 13.58 3.59
N LEU A 9 20.67 12.93 2.43
CA LEU A 9 21.92 12.29 2.02
C LEU A 9 23.00 13.34 1.72
N ARG A 10 24.25 13.05 2.12
CA ARG A 10 25.40 13.85 1.71
C ARG A 10 25.80 13.47 0.29
N GLN A 11 26.47 14.39 -0.40
CA GLN A 11 27.03 14.07 -1.72
C GLN A 11 27.96 12.87 -1.63
N GLY A 12 27.72 11.88 -2.49
CA GLY A 12 28.50 10.63 -2.53
C GLY A 12 28.05 9.55 -1.55
N ASP A 13 27.11 9.84 -0.64
CA ASP A 13 26.51 8.78 0.20
C ASP A 13 25.76 7.78 -0.69
N GLN A 14 26.01 6.50 -0.44
CA GLN A 14 25.26 5.37 -0.97
C GLN A 14 24.54 4.68 0.18
N VAL A 15 23.23 4.52 0.07
CA VAL A 15 22.41 3.88 1.07
C VAL A 15 22.53 2.37 0.94
N VAL A 16 22.95 1.73 2.02
CA VAL A 16 23.21 0.29 2.13
C VAL A 16 22.38 -0.37 3.23
N GLY A 17 21.48 0.37 3.85
CA GLY A 17 20.51 -0.21 4.76
C GLY A 17 19.53 0.82 5.30
N PHE A 18 18.41 0.35 5.80
CA PHE A 18 17.50 1.15 6.60
C PHE A 18 16.81 0.31 7.67
N GLU A 19 16.36 0.99 8.73
CA GLU A 19 15.47 0.42 9.74
C GLU A 19 14.35 1.40 10.05
N LEU A 20 13.14 0.88 10.23
CA LEU A 20 11.95 1.59 10.67
C LEU A 20 11.33 0.83 11.84
N HIS A 21 11.13 1.55 12.94
CA HIS A 21 10.50 1.08 14.17
C HIS A 21 9.29 1.96 14.42
N ILE A 22 8.13 1.35 14.62
CA ILE A 22 6.85 2.01 14.85
C ILE A 22 6.31 1.53 16.18
N ARG A 23 6.02 2.46 17.07
CA ARG A 23 5.37 2.17 18.35
C ARG A 23 3.91 2.60 18.29
N ASN A 24 3.03 1.75 18.81
CA ASN A 24 1.58 1.98 18.86
C ASN A 24 0.96 2.19 17.47
N GLY A 25 1.51 1.50 16.47
CA GLY A 25 0.94 1.41 15.13
C GLY A 25 1.45 0.19 14.40
N THR A 26 0.78 -0.11 13.29
CA THR A 26 0.96 -1.34 12.53
C THR A 26 1.31 -1.03 11.08
N ILE A 27 2.28 -1.74 10.50
CA ILE A 27 2.52 -1.70 9.04
C ILE A 27 1.41 -2.46 8.33
N LEU A 28 0.65 -1.77 7.48
CA LEU A 28 -0.45 -2.35 6.70
C LEU A 28 0.01 -2.88 5.34
N ALA A 29 0.98 -2.21 4.73
CA ALA A 29 1.50 -2.58 3.41
C ALA A 29 2.94 -2.09 3.23
N VAL A 30 3.70 -2.85 2.44
CA VAL A 30 4.95 -2.40 1.82
C VAL A 30 4.61 -2.01 0.39
N ASP A 31 4.63 -0.71 0.12
CA ASP A 31 4.19 -0.13 -1.14
C ASP A 31 5.30 -0.13 -2.21
N THR A 32 6.56 -0.09 -1.79
CA THR A 32 7.72 -0.15 -2.69
C THR A 32 8.87 -0.89 -2.03
N VAL A 33 9.54 -1.75 -2.80
CA VAL A 33 10.77 -2.43 -2.39
C VAL A 33 11.87 -2.06 -3.40
N PRO A 34 13.02 -1.53 -2.95
CA PRO A 34 14.13 -1.27 -3.85
C PRO A 34 14.58 -2.55 -4.56
N ARG A 35 14.97 -2.44 -5.83
CA ARG A 35 15.39 -3.61 -6.62
C ARG A 35 16.60 -4.27 -5.99
N ASP A 36 16.56 -5.59 -5.86
CA ASP A 36 17.65 -6.42 -5.30
C ASP A 36 17.95 -6.12 -3.81
N TRP A 37 16.90 -5.77 -3.06
CA TRP A 37 16.95 -5.64 -1.61
C TRP A 37 16.17 -6.75 -0.93
N VAL A 38 16.67 -7.18 0.23
CA VAL A 38 15.96 -8.06 1.15
C VAL A 38 15.30 -7.21 2.21
N ILE A 39 14.00 -7.45 2.41
CA ILE A 39 13.19 -6.78 3.41
C ILE A 39 12.81 -7.79 4.48
N ARG A 40 13.00 -7.42 5.75
CA ARG A 40 12.52 -8.17 6.91
C ARG A 40 11.51 -7.29 7.63
N LEU A 41 10.33 -7.85 7.88
CA LEU A 41 9.18 -7.16 8.46
C LEU A 41 8.64 -7.97 9.63
N LEU A 42 8.42 -7.30 10.74
CA LEU A 42 7.62 -7.77 11.87
C LEU A 42 6.48 -6.78 12.04
N ALA A 43 5.25 -7.21 11.73
CA ALA A 43 4.05 -6.38 11.86
C ALA A 43 3.16 -6.97 12.96
N GLU A 44 3.40 -6.55 14.20
CA GLU A 44 2.66 -7.04 15.35
C GLU A 44 2.17 -5.90 16.24
N TRP A 45 1.43 -6.24 17.29
CA TRP A 45 1.04 -5.30 18.33
C TRP A 45 1.91 -5.56 19.57
N PRO A 46 2.48 -4.53 20.23
CA PRO A 46 2.14 -3.11 20.14
C PRO A 46 3.02 -2.27 19.18
N GLY A 47 3.79 -2.87 18.28
CA GLY A 47 4.66 -2.14 17.38
C GLY A 47 5.12 -2.96 16.18
N SER A 48 5.53 -2.26 15.13
CA SER A 48 6.03 -2.87 13.91
C SER A 48 7.47 -2.46 13.64
N GLU A 49 8.25 -3.39 13.09
CA GLU A 49 9.64 -3.18 12.71
C GLU A 49 9.85 -3.61 11.27
N MET A 50 10.63 -2.83 10.53
CA MET A 50 11.03 -3.16 9.16
C MET A 50 12.48 -2.79 8.97
N ARG A 51 13.25 -3.68 8.36
CA ARG A 51 14.63 -3.40 7.94
C ARG A 51 14.86 -3.88 6.52
N GLY A 52 15.71 -3.16 5.80
CA GLY A 52 16.10 -3.50 4.45
C GLY A 52 17.59 -3.36 4.24
N GLU A 53 18.16 -4.28 3.46
CA GLU A 53 19.56 -4.27 3.04
C GLU A 53 19.67 -4.77 1.59
N PRO A 54 20.63 -4.29 0.81
CA PRO A 54 20.85 -4.77 -0.55
C PRO A 54 21.47 -6.19 -0.53
N ASN A 55 21.07 -7.05 -1.46
CA ASN A 55 21.78 -8.34 -1.66
C ASN A 55 23.20 -8.13 -2.18
N HIS A 56 23.40 -7.10 -3.01
CA HIS A 56 24.69 -6.75 -3.61
C HIS A 56 24.98 -5.26 -3.43
N GLY A 57 26.23 -4.89 -3.19
CA GLY A 57 26.63 -3.48 -3.04
C GLY A 57 26.26 -2.60 -4.24
N ALA A 58 26.20 -3.16 -5.45
CA ALA A 58 25.76 -2.45 -6.66
C ALA A 58 24.29 -1.99 -6.62
N SER A 59 23.51 -2.53 -5.69
CA SER A 59 22.09 -2.21 -5.48
C SER A 59 21.90 -1.09 -4.45
N ALA A 60 23.00 -0.56 -3.89
CA ALA A 60 22.96 0.65 -3.07
C ALA A 60 22.51 1.85 -3.92
N PHE A 61 21.62 2.68 -3.37
CA PHE A 61 21.09 3.84 -4.06
C PHE A 61 21.68 5.15 -3.54
N GLN A 62 21.75 6.17 -4.41
CA GLN A 62 22.38 7.47 -4.12
C GLN A 62 21.36 8.58 -3.81
N ASP A 63 20.07 8.26 -3.83
CA ASP A 63 18.97 9.18 -3.53
C ASP A 63 17.90 8.49 -2.68
N MET A 64 17.07 9.26 -1.98
CA MET A 64 16.05 8.70 -1.09
C MET A 64 14.75 8.30 -1.80
N ILE A 65 14.68 8.34 -3.15
CA ILE A 65 13.46 8.03 -3.89
C ILE A 65 12.91 6.63 -3.56
N PRO A 66 13.74 5.56 -3.47
CA PRO A 66 13.25 4.23 -3.11
C PRO A 66 12.62 4.14 -1.71
N LEU A 67 12.90 5.10 -0.83
CA LEU A 67 12.34 5.20 0.53
C LEU A 67 11.31 6.33 0.67
N LYS A 68 10.80 6.85 -0.45
CA LYS A 68 9.61 7.73 -0.47
C LYS A 68 8.35 6.89 -0.58
N ARG A 69 7.38 7.15 0.32
CA ARG A 69 6.05 6.51 0.34
C ARG A 69 6.14 4.98 0.28
N PHE A 70 7.16 4.40 0.92
CA PHE A 70 7.55 3.01 0.73
C PHE A 70 6.74 2.04 1.60
N VAL A 71 6.10 2.55 2.65
CA VAL A 71 5.18 1.78 3.49
C VAL A 71 3.93 2.57 3.86
N THR A 72 2.84 1.83 4.03
CA THR A 72 1.58 2.31 4.57
C THR A 72 1.42 1.79 5.99
N VAL A 73 1.15 2.69 6.93
CA VAL A 73 0.98 2.38 8.35
C VAL A 73 -0.39 2.81 8.87
N HIS A 74 -0.87 2.12 9.90
CA HIS A 74 -2.00 2.50 10.72
C HIS A 74 -1.53 2.99 12.09
N LYS A 75 -2.16 4.04 12.60
CA LYS A 75 -2.00 4.46 13.99
C LYS A 75 -3.02 3.70 14.82
N ASP A 76 -2.55 2.94 15.80
CA ASP A 76 -3.43 2.14 16.66
C ASP A 76 -3.81 2.91 17.93
N ARG A 77 -2.86 3.61 18.56
CA ARG A 77 -3.10 4.45 19.75
C ARG A 77 -2.02 5.52 19.96
N ASP A 78 -2.27 6.43 20.90
CA ASP A 78 -1.26 7.40 21.36
C ASP A 78 -0.45 6.90 22.57
N PRO A 79 0.83 7.29 22.69
CA PRO A 79 1.60 8.08 21.71
C PRO A 79 1.99 7.24 20.49
N PHE A 80 1.78 7.79 19.29
CA PHE A 80 2.17 7.14 18.03
C PHE A 80 3.53 7.66 17.57
N GLU A 81 4.53 6.78 17.58
CA GLU A 81 5.94 7.19 17.42
C GLU A 81 6.64 6.37 16.34
N PHE A 82 7.57 7.03 15.66
CA PHE A 82 8.48 6.45 14.70
C PHE A 82 9.93 6.68 15.13
N MET A 83 10.76 5.67 14.92
CA MET A 83 12.20 5.78 14.97
C MET A 83 12.76 5.01 13.79
N GLY A 84 13.87 5.48 13.23
CA GLY A 84 14.52 4.73 12.17
C GLY A 84 15.97 5.09 12.01
N SER A 85 16.59 4.42 11.07
CA SER A 85 17.95 4.71 10.67
C SER A 85 18.15 4.47 9.18
N VAL A 86 19.12 5.18 8.61
CA VAL A 86 19.62 4.94 7.26
C VAL A 86 21.11 4.69 7.38
N VAL A 87 21.58 3.55 6.89
CA VAL A 87 22.99 3.20 6.86
C VAL A 87 23.54 3.60 5.50
N VAL A 88 24.60 4.41 5.51
CA VAL A 88 25.24 4.94 4.30
C VAL A 88 26.72 4.62 4.27
N THR A 89 27.30 4.59 3.08
CA THR A 89 28.73 4.44 2.84
C THR A 89 29.16 5.29 1.65
N THR A 90 30.46 5.59 1.54
CA THR A 90 31.06 6.19 0.35
C THR A 90 32.07 5.27 -0.33
N ASP A 91 32.43 4.14 0.31
CA ASP A 91 33.54 3.27 -0.09
C ASP A 91 33.26 1.77 0.13
N PHE A 92 32.10 1.38 0.67
CA PHE A 92 31.72 0.02 1.08
C PHE A 92 32.62 -0.63 2.13
N ILE A 93 33.52 0.14 2.74
CA ILE A 93 34.41 -0.29 3.83
C ILE A 93 33.94 0.33 5.14
N THR A 94 33.62 1.62 5.10
CA THR A 94 33.18 2.41 6.25
C THR A 94 31.70 2.71 6.14
N MET A 95 30.95 2.40 7.20
CA MET A 95 29.52 2.67 7.27
C MET A 95 29.23 3.75 8.31
N ARG A 96 28.24 4.60 8.01
CA ARG A 96 27.68 5.58 8.94
C ARG A 96 26.18 5.36 9.07
N THR A 97 25.69 5.37 10.30
CA THR A 97 24.26 5.29 10.59
C THR A 97 23.71 6.69 10.88
N ASN A 98 22.77 7.14 10.06
CA ASN A 98 22.01 8.37 10.27
C ASN A 98 20.70 8.01 10.99
N LEU A 99 20.51 8.50 12.21
CA LEU A 99 19.28 8.27 12.98
C LEU A 99 18.17 9.24 12.54
N VAL A 100 16.94 8.73 12.51
CA VAL A 100 15.74 9.47 12.09
C VAL A 100 14.70 9.36 13.20
N ARG A 101 14.21 10.49 13.69
CA ARG A 101 13.18 10.55 14.74
C ARG A 101 11.81 10.83 14.12
N THR A 102 10.77 10.68 14.94
CA THR A 102 9.36 10.85 14.53
C THR A 102 9.12 12.15 13.74
N GLY A 103 9.69 13.27 14.19
CA GLY A 103 9.50 14.58 13.53
C GLY A 103 10.21 14.73 12.18
N ASP A 104 11.14 13.83 11.85
CA ASP A 104 11.92 13.88 10.62
C ASP A 104 11.27 13.08 9.47
N PHE A 105 10.35 12.16 9.80
CA PHE A 105 9.62 11.39 8.80
C PHE A 105 8.60 12.27 8.07
N VAL A 106 8.43 12.03 6.77
CA VAL A 106 7.35 12.64 6.00
C VAL A 106 6.15 11.71 6.00
N LEU A 107 5.06 12.15 6.62
CA LEU A 107 3.81 11.40 6.75
C LEU A 107 2.74 12.00 5.85
N GLU A 108 2.15 11.18 5.00
CA GLU A 108 1.09 11.59 4.09
C GLU A 108 -0.21 10.81 4.35
N ALA A 109 -1.35 11.50 4.26
CA ALA A 109 -2.65 10.85 4.35
C ALA A 109 -2.86 9.92 3.13
N VAL A 110 -3.37 8.71 3.38
CA VAL A 110 -3.81 7.83 2.29
C VAL A 110 -5.23 8.25 1.94
N ALA A 111 -5.45 8.70 0.70
CA ALA A 111 -6.79 9.03 0.24
C ALA A 111 -7.68 7.76 0.32
N PRO A 112 -8.92 7.87 0.83
CA PRO A 112 -9.84 6.73 0.80
C PRO A 112 -10.09 6.32 -0.65
N LYS A 113 -10.02 5.02 -0.94
CA LYS A 113 -10.41 4.50 -2.27
C LYS A 113 -11.85 4.93 -2.56
N PRO A 114 -12.16 5.47 -3.74
CA PRO A 114 -13.54 5.82 -4.07
C PRO A 114 -14.42 4.58 -3.95
N THR A 115 -15.46 4.67 -3.12
CA THR A 115 -16.39 3.57 -2.92
C THR A 115 -17.10 3.30 -4.25
N VAL A 116 -16.83 2.16 -4.87
CA VAL A 116 -17.59 1.71 -6.04
C VAL A 116 -19.03 1.51 -5.57
N ARG A 117 -19.91 2.47 -5.88
CA ARG A 117 -21.35 2.30 -5.68
C ARG A 117 -21.80 1.18 -6.61
N ARG A 118 -22.07 -0.01 -6.05
CA ARG A 118 -22.82 -1.05 -6.75
C ARG A 118 -24.22 -0.50 -7.02
N VAL A 119 -24.46 -0.05 -8.25
CA VAL A 119 -25.81 0.19 -8.74
C VAL A 119 -26.44 -1.17 -8.95
N ALA A 120 -27.41 -1.52 -8.10
CA ALA A 120 -28.24 -2.70 -8.32
C ALA A 120 -29.14 -2.43 -9.54
N LEU A 121 -28.79 -3.00 -10.69
CA LEU A 121 -29.69 -3.07 -11.84
C LEU A 121 -30.82 -4.05 -11.50
N ARG A 122 -31.97 -3.51 -11.14
CA ARG A 122 -33.21 -4.26 -10.95
C ARG A 122 -33.74 -4.67 -12.32
N LEU A 123 -33.42 -5.89 -12.76
CA LEU A 123 -34.08 -6.53 -13.90
C LEU A 123 -35.57 -6.72 -13.55
N LYS A 124 -36.44 -5.96 -14.21
CA LYS A 124 -37.89 -6.21 -14.19
C LYS A 124 -38.17 -7.42 -15.08
N SER A 125 -38.66 -8.50 -14.49
CA SER A 125 -39.24 -9.61 -15.23
C SER A 125 -40.64 -9.22 -15.71
N GLU A 126 -40.86 -9.21 -17.02
CA GLU A 126 -42.19 -9.12 -17.59
C GLU A 126 -42.73 -10.53 -17.85
N ARG A 127 -43.58 -11.02 -16.96
CA ARG A 127 -44.58 -12.04 -17.30
C ARG A 127 -45.77 -11.31 -17.93
N HIS A 128 -45.95 -11.45 -19.24
CA HIS A 128 -47.21 -11.10 -19.88
C HIS A 128 -48.06 -12.37 -20.06
N GLN A 129 -49.01 -12.54 -19.14
CA GLN A 129 -50.25 -13.25 -19.38
C GLN A 129 -51.08 -12.43 -20.39
N ARG A 130 -51.49 -13.05 -21.50
CA ARG A 130 -52.70 -12.63 -22.23
C ARG A 130 -53.56 -13.87 -22.46
N GLN A 131 -54.59 -14.02 -21.64
CA GLN A 131 -55.83 -14.67 -22.06
C GLN A 131 -56.68 -13.63 -22.79
N ALA A 132 -57.27 -14.02 -23.91
CA ALA A 132 -58.52 -13.45 -24.39
C ALA A 132 -59.31 -14.56 -25.11
N PRO A 133 -60.62 -14.72 -24.84
CA PRO A 133 -61.47 -15.71 -25.47
C PRO A 133 -62.17 -15.13 -26.70
N VAL A 134 -62.42 -15.94 -27.74
CA VAL A 134 -63.50 -15.68 -28.72
C VAL A 134 -64.15 -17.00 -29.12
N ALA A 135 -65.48 -16.97 -29.12
CA ALA A 135 -66.42 -18.06 -29.28
C ALA A 135 -66.61 -18.54 -30.74
N ASP A 136 -67.37 -19.63 -30.81
CA ASP A 136 -67.81 -20.47 -31.95
C ASP A 136 -68.39 -19.78 -33.21
N LEU A 137 -68.56 -20.65 -34.22
CA LEU A 137 -69.27 -20.55 -35.52
C LEU A 137 -68.30 -20.27 -36.70
N TRP A 138 -68.05 -21.20 -37.62
CA TRP A 138 -69.03 -21.78 -38.54
C TRP A 138 -68.68 -23.19 -39.06
N ARG A 139 -69.73 -23.99 -39.31
CA ARG A 139 -69.72 -25.24 -40.08
C ARG A 139 -69.64 -24.97 -41.59
N ALA A 140 -69.00 -25.94 -42.27
CA ALA A 140 -69.30 -26.50 -43.60
C ALA A 140 -69.03 -25.68 -44.87
N SER A 141 -68.16 -26.21 -45.74
CA SER A 141 -68.62 -26.81 -47.01
C SER A 141 -67.58 -27.75 -47.69
N ARG A 142 -68.02 -29.00 -47.93
CA ARG A 142 -67.82 -29.85 -49.13
C ARG A 142 -66.41 -30.22 -49.62
N ARG A 143 -66.08 -31.51 -49.58
CA ARG A 143 -66.36 -32.49 -50.65
C ARG A 143 -66.45 -33.89 -50.07
#